data_AF-A0A1E7N7X4-F1
#
_entry.id   AF-A0A1E7N7X4-F1
#
_cell.length_a   1.000
_cell.length_b   1.000
_cell.length_c   1.000
_cell.angle_alpha   90.00
_cell.angle_beta   90.00
_cell.angle_gamma   90.00
#
_symmetry.space_group_name_H-M   'P 1'
#
loop_
_entity.id
_entity.type
_entity.pdbx_description
1 polymer ?
#
loop_
_entity_poly.entity_id
_entity_poly.type
_entity_poly.pdbx_seq_one_letter_code
_entity_poly.pdbx_strand_id
1 'polypeptide(L)'
;MSHHPPDDHRSPEQLVAAGVLRRHADGRPHPALNHSPIAYVSTALWAELAALAIAPSAAEATAAALLRALADRAVDAALAPGNESAPRDDLYVTDPAHIGPHRRAVWFQRSGPGGPVTAAFAP
;
A
#
# COMPACT_ATOMS: atom_id res chain seq x y z
N MET A 1 3.98 9.91 21.37
CA MET A 1 3.56 8.51 21.57
C MET A 1 3.42 7.93 20.18
N SER A 2 4.35 7.05 19.80
CA SER A 2 4.34 6.40 18.49
C SER A 2 3.14 5.46 18.44
N HIS A 3 2.10 5.84 17.69
CA HIS A 3 0.97 4.96 17.39
C HIS A 3 1.42 3.96 16.32
N HIS A 4 2.21 2.97 16.72
CA HIS A 4 2.30 1.74 15.94
C HIS A 4 0.90 1.11 16.03
N PRO A 5 0.19 0.87 14.91
CA PRO A 5 -1.03 0.08 14.97
C PRO A 5 -0.67 -1.29 15.57
N PRO A 6 -1.56 -1.91 16.36
CA PRO A 6 -1.30 -3.22 16.94
C PRO A 6 -0.88 -4.18 15.82
N ASP A 7 0.27 -4.84 15.99
CA ASP A 7 0.74 -5.87 15.07
C ASP A 7 -0.35 -6.92 14.97
N ASP A 8 -1.09 -6.88 13.88
CA ASP A 8 -2.04 -7.93 13.54
C ASP A 8 -1.20 -9.16 13.21
N HIS A 9 -1.02 -10.05 14.20
CA HIS A 9 -0.18 -11.26 14.09
C HIS A 9 -0.70 -12.26 13.04
N ARG A 10 -1.80 -11.95 12.36
CA ARG A 10 -2.31 -12.74 11.25
C ARG A 10 -1.38 -12.60 10.04
N SER A 11 -1.05 -13.72 9.43
CA SER A 11 -0.31 -13.72 8.16
C SER A 11 -1.11 -13.02 7.05
N PRO A 12 -0.46 -12.50 5.99
CA PRO A 12 -1.15 -11.90 4.85
C PRO A 12 -2.25 -12.79 4.28
N GLU A 13 -2.05 -14.10 4.26
CA GLU A 13 -3.05 -15.07 3.78
C GLU A 13 -4.25 -15.20 4.70
N GLN A 14 -4.06 -15.12 6.02
CA GLN A 14 -5.17 -15.07 6.98
C GLN A 14 -5.97 -13.76 6.83
N LEU A 15 -5.30 -12.66 6.51
CA LEU A 15 -5.95 -11.37 6.22
C LEU A 15 -6.70 -11.37 4.89
N VAL A 16 -6.20 -12.08 3.87
CA VAL A 16 -6.92 -12.33 2.62
C VAL A 16 -8.17 -13.18 2.88
N ALA A 17 -8.05 -14.27 3.63
CA ALA A 17 -9.18 -15.11 4.00
C ALA A 17 -10.25 -14.35 4.81
N ALA A 18 -9.83 -13.38 5.62
CA ALA A 18 -10.72 -12.50 6.39
C ALA A 18 -11.30 -11.33 5.57
N GLY A 19 -10.95 -11.20 4.28
CA GLY A 19 -11.42 -10.11 3.42
C GLY A 19 -10.80 -8.74 3.72
N VAL A 20 -9.77 -8.68 4.55
CA VAL A 20 -9.05 -7.44 4.90
C VAL A 20 -8.07 -7.05 3.81
N LEU A 21 -7.37 -8.04 3.24
CA LEU A 21 -6.46 -7.87 2.12
C LEU A 21 -7.00 -8.57 0.86
N ARG A 22 -6.51 -8.13 -0.29
CA ARG A 22 -6.69 -8.75 -1.60
C ARG A 22 -5.31 -9.08 -2.15
N ARG A 23 -5.19 -10.22 -2.83
CA ARG A 23 -4.01 -10.50 -3.66
C ARG A 23 -4.00 -9.55 -4.85
N HIS A 24 -2.88 -8.90 -5.09
CA HIS A 24 -2.68 -8.06 -6.26
C HIS A 24 -1.95 -8.88 -7.33
N ALA A 25 -2.57 -9.01 -8.50
CA ALA A 25 -2.08 -9.88 -9.57
C ALA A 25 -0.91 -9.27 -10.38
N ASP A 26 -0.40 -8.12 -9.97
CA ASP A 26 0.74 -7.48 -10.63
C ASP A 26 2.05 -8.04 -10.09
N GLY A 27 2.52 -9.12 -10.71
CA GLY A 27 3.83 -9.71 -10.40
C GLY A 27 5.02 -8.90 -10.90
N ARG A 28 4.79 -7.71 -11.50
CA ARG A 28 5.89 -6.89 -12.03
C ARG A 28 6.66 -6.24 -10.87
N PRO A 29 7.99 -6.40 -10.84
CA PRO A 29 8.82 -5.79 -9.81
C PRO A 29 8.74 -4.26 -9.91
N HIS A 30 8.49 -3.58 -8.80
CA HIS A 30 8.41 -2.13 -8.79
C HIS A 30 9.80 -1.53 -8.50
N PRO A 31 10.36 -0.67 -9.37
CA PRO A 31 11.74 -0.20 -9.24
C PRO A 31 11.96 0.59 -7.93
N ALA A 32 11.00 1.44 -7.54
CA ALA A 32 11.06 2.17 -6.28
C ALA A 32 10.88 1.30 -5.02
N LEU A 33 10.41 0.05 -5.16
CA LEU A 33 10.24 -0.90 -4.05
C LEU A 33 11.40 -1.90 -3.98
N ASN A 34 12.61 -1.50 -4.37
CA ASN A 34 13.78 -2.39 -4.51
C ASN A 34 13.46 -3.63 -5.37
N HIS A 35 12.77 -3.42 -6.49
CA HIS A 35 12.30 -4.48 -7.39
C HIS A 35 11.36 -5.52 -6.74
N SER A 36 10.79 -5.25 -5.57
CA SER A 36 9.77 -6.13 -4.98
C SER A 36 8.40 -5.87 -5.59
N PRO A 37 7.55 -6.89 -5.82
CA PRO A 37 6.19 -6.69 -6.31
C PRO A 37 5.25 -6.25 -5.18
N ILE A 38 4.23 -5.47 -5.54
CA ILE A 38 3.07 -5.24 -4.68
C ILE A 38 2.21 -6.50 -4.74
N ALA A 39 2.27 -7.33 -3.71
CA ALA A 39 1.59 -8.62 -3.71
C ALA A 39 0.21 -8.55 -3.05
N TYR A 40 0.01 -7.57 -2.15
CA TYR A 40 -1.23 -7.41 -1.40
C TYR A 40 -1.68 -5.96 -1.38
N VAL A 41 -3.00 -5.76 -1.34
CA VAL A 41 -3.64 -4.45 -1.19
C VAL A 41 -4.81 -4.57 -0.22
N SER A 42 -4.95 -3.63 0.72
CA SER A 42 -6.12 -3.62 1.61
C SER A 42 -7.41 -3.44 0.80
N THR A 43 -8.46 -4.16 1.18
CA THR A 43 -9.76 -4.08 0.50
C THR A 43 -10.32 -2.66 0.52
N ALA A 44 -10.08 -1.90 1.59
CA ALA A 44 -10.49 -0.51 1.70
C ALA A 44 -9.77 0.40 0.69
N LEU A 45 -8.44 0.30 0.58
CA LEU A 45 -7.68 1.07 -0.41
C LEU A 45 -8.11 0.72 -1.83
N TRP A 46 -8.28 -0.58 -2.11
CA TRP A 46 -8.71 -1.04 -3.44
C TRP A 46 -10.08 -0.48 -3.83
N ALA A 47 -11.05 -0.50 -2.90
CA ALA A 47 -12.40 0.01 -3.14
C ALA A 47 -12.38 1.50 -3.48
N GLU A 48 -11.63 2.30 -2.73
CA GLU A 48 -11.52 3.75 -2.95
C GLU A 48 -10.82 4.09 -4.28
N LEU A 49 -9.77 3.35 -4.65
CA LEU A 49 -9.12 3.53 -5.96
C LEU A 49 -10.02 3.10 -7.12
N ALA A 50 -10.76 2.00 -6.95
CA ALA A 50 -11.71 1.49 -7.94
C ALA A 50 -12.89 2.45 -8.16
N ALA A 51 -13.35 3.11 -7.09
CA ALA A 51 -14.44 4.08 -7.14
C ALA A 51 -14.11 5.35 -7.97
N LEU A 52 -12.83 5.62 -8.23
CA LEU A 52 -12.39 6.71 -9.10
C LEU A 52 -12.54 6.40 -10.60
N ALA A 53 -12.92 5.17 -10.96
CA ALA A 53 -13.16 4.82 -12.35
C ALA A 53 -14.43 5.48 -12.90
N ILE A 54 -14.35 5.96 -14.14
CA ILE A 54 -15.46 6.61 -14.85
C ILE A 54 -16.59 5.60 -15.16
N ALA A 55 -16.26 4.31 -15.27
CA ALA A 55 -17.21 3.24 -15.54
C ALA A 55 -16.88 1.98 -14.72
N PRO A 56 -17.88 1.17 -14.32
CA PRO A 56 -17.64 -0.05 -13.53
C PRO A 56 -16.69 -1.05 -14.21
N SER A 57 -16.74 -1.15 -15.54
CA SER A 57 -15.85 -2.04 -16.31
C SER A 57 -14.38 -1.61 -16.29
N ALA A 58 -14.09 -0.36 -15.92
CA ALA A 58 -12.73 0.16 -15.81
C ALA A 58 -12.16 0.12 -14.38
N ALA A 59 -12.99 -0.24 -13.38
CA ALA A 59 -12.66 -0.16 -11.96
C ALA A 59 -11.33 -0.83 -11.58
N GLU A 60 -11.12 -2.08 -12.01
CA GLU A 60 -9.89 -2.82 -11.70
C GLU A 60 -8.64 -2.23 -12.37
N ALA A 61 -8.77 -1.84 -13.64
CA ALA A 61 -7.67 -1.25 -14.39
C ALA A 61 -7.28 0.12 -13.82
N THR A 62 -8.27 0.94 -13.45
CA THR A 62 -8.06 2.22 -12.77
C THR A 62 -7.38 2.01 -11.43
N ALA A 63 -7.87 1.08 -10.59
CA ALA A 63 -7.28 0.81 -9.29
C ALA A 63 -5.80 0.37 -9.40
N ALA A 64 -5.50 -0.55 -10.33
CA ALA A 64 -4.14 -1.00 -10.57
C ALA A 64 -3.22 0.14 -11.09
N ALA A 65 -3.70 0.96 -12.03
CA ALA A 65 -2.94 2.07 -12.57
C ALA A 65 -2.64 3.15 -11.52
N LEU A 66 -3.64 3.50 -10.69
CA LEU A 66 -3.46 4.46 -9.61
C LEU A 66 -2.53 3.90 -8.52
N LEU A 67 -2.64 2.62 -8.19
CA LEU A 67 -1.76 1.98 -7.22
C LEU A 67 -0.29 2.04 -7.66
N ARG A 68 -0.01 1.79 -8.95
CA ARG A 68 1.32 1.97 -9.54
C ARG A 68 1.79 3.41 -9.45
N ALA A 69 0.95 4.38 -9.82
CA ALA A 69 1.30 5.80 -9.74
C ALA A 69 1.59 6.26 -8.30
N LEU A 70 0.92 5.68 -7.31
CA LEU A 70 1.20 5.93 -5.89
C LEU A 70 2.53 5.32 -5.46
N ALA A 71 2.82 4.09 -5.90
CA ALA A 71 4.08 3.41 -5.60
C ALA A 71 5.28 4.10 -6.27
N ASP A 72 5.13 4.64 -7.48
CA ASP A 72 6.15 5.46 -8.16
C ASP A 72 6.49 6.75 -7.39
N ARG A 73 5.57 7.23 -6.57
CA ARG A 73 5.74 8.43 -5.73
C ARG A 73 6.08 8.12 -4.27
N ALA A 74 6.14 6.85 -3.89
CA ALA A 74 6.51 6.45 -2.55
C ALA A 74 7.98 6.76 -2.30
N VAL A 75 8.29 7.24 -1.10
CA VAL A 75 9.66 7.47 -0.65
C VAL A 75 9.95 6.59 0.57
N ASP A 76 11.23 6.44 0.90
CA ASP A 76 11.66 5.65 2.05
C ASP A 76 11.13 6.26 3.36
N ALA A 77 10.43 5.45 4.16
CA ALA A 77 9.87 5.86 5.46
C ALA A 77 10.92 6.32 6.45
N ALA A 78 12.14 5.80 6.35
CA ALA A 78 13.26 6.25 7.16
C ALA A 78 13.74 7.67 6.79
N LEU A 79 13.33 8.22 5.64
CA LEU A 79 13.62 9.59 5.22
C LEU A 79 12.55 10.60 5.69
N ALA A 80 11.47 10.15 6.35
CA ALA A 80 10.51 11.06 6.97
C ALA A 80 11.07 11.67 8.26
N PRO A 81 10.97 13.00 8.46
CA PRO A 81 11.26 13.61 9.76
C PRO A 81 10.39 12.98 10.87
N GLY A 82 11.00 12.46 11.94
CA GLY A 82 10.29 11.81 13.05
C GLY A 82 10.11 10.29 12.92
N ASN A 83 10.54 9.68 11.80
CA ASN A 83 10.52 8.22 11.59
C ASN A 83 11.94 7.61 11.60
N GLU A 84 12.88 8.23 12.30
CA GLU A 84 14.28 7.77 12.36
C GLU A 84 14.42 6.38 13.02
N SER A 85 13.38 5.96 13.75
CA SER A 85 13.28 4.64 14.39
C SER A 85 12.36 3.66 13.65
N ALA A 86 11.79 4.04 12.50
CA ALA A 86 10.95 3.13 11.71
C ALA A 86 11.78 1.93 11.25
N PRO A 87 11.20 0.71 11.20
CA PRO A 87 11.86 -0.45 10.62
C PRO A 87 12.39 -0.07 9.24
N ARG A 88 13.71 -0.23 9.03
CA ARG A 88 14.39 0.04 7.76
C ARG A 88 13.96 -0.99 6.73
N ASP A 89 12.74 -0.91 6.25
CA ASP A 89 12.20 -1.71 5.15
C ASP A 89 10.83 -1.18 4.67
N ASP A 90 10.22 -0.18 5.30
CA ASP A 90 8.92 0.34 4.86
C ASP A 90 9.04 1.57 3.94
N LEU A 91 8.17 1.62 2.91
CA LEU A 91 8.06 2.76 2.00
C LEU A 91 6.72 3.46 2.27
N TYR A 92 6.72 4.79 2.32
CA TYR A 92 5.51 5.59 2.53
C TYR A 92 5.40 6.70 1.47
N VAL A 93 4.19 7.10 1.13
CA VAL A 93 4.00 8.27 0.25
C VAL A 93 4.07 9.55 1.08
N THR A 94 4.95 10.48 0.70
CA THR A 94 5.38 11.65 1.49
C THR A 94 4.34 12.75 1.74
N ASP A 95 3.23 12.78 1.00
CA ASP A 95 2.18 13.76 1.23
C ASP A 95 0.92 13.32 0.49
N PRO A 96 -0.28 13.51 1.06
CA PRO A 96 -1.38 12.58 0.90
C PRO A 96 -1.85 12.48 -0.53
N ALA A 97 -2.12 11.26 -0.95
CA ALA A 97 -2.89 11.02 -2.15
C ALA A 97 -4.31 11.53 -1.92
N HIS A 98 -4.81 12.35 -2.84
CA HIS A 98 -6.25 12.59 -2.92
C HIS A 98 -6.89 11.32 -3.47
N ILE A 99 -7.40 10.49 -2.56
CA ILE A 99 -8.10 9.26 -2.90
C ILE A 99 -9.54 9.46 -2.42
N GLY A 100 -10.46 9.58 -3.39
CA GLY A 100 -11.84 9.98 -3.11
C GLY A 100 -11.91 11.42 -2.56
N PRO A 101 -12.87 11.72 -1.67
CA PRO A 101 -13.07 13.06 -1.11
C PRO A 101 -12.06 13.43 0.00
N HIS A 102 -11.11 12.54 0.33
CA HIS A 102 -10.22 12.69 1.47
C HIS A 102 -8.74 12.65 1.08
N ARG A 103 -7.94 13.45 1.81
CA ARG A 103 -6.48 13.32 1.81
C ARG A 103 -6.10 12.19 2.74
N ARG A 104 -5.63 11.06 2.19
CA ARG A 104 -5.20 9.90 2.99
C ARG A 104 -3.81 9.46 2.55
N ALA A 105 -2.93 9.22 3.53
CA ALA A 105 -1.63 8.64 3.25
C ALA A 105 -1.78 7.14 2.91
N VAL A 106 -0.94 6.67 1.99
CA VAL A 106 -0.85 5.26 1.60
C VAL A 106 0.53 4.75 1.99
N TRP A 107 0.56 3.61 2.66
CA TRP A 107 1.76 2.91 3.10
C TRP A 107 1.98 1.67 2.24
N PHE A 108 3.24 1.39 1.94
CA PHE A 108 3.71 0.20 1.24
C PHE A 108 4.64 -0.55 2.19
N GLN A 109 4.04 -1.43 3.00
CA GLN A 109 4.73 -2.15 4.07
C GLN A 109 5.34 -3.45 3.53
N ARG A 110 6.62 -3.69 3.84
CA ARG A 110 7.27 -4.97 3.51
C ARG A 110 7.09 -5.96 4.65
N SER A 111 6.89 -7.23 4.29
CA SER A 111 6.87 -8.34 5.24
C SER A 111 8.27 -8.77 5.72
N GLY A 112 9.34 -8.22 5.12
CA GLY A 112 10.74 -8.46 5.43
C GLY A 112 11.68 -8.12 4.26
N PRO A 113 13.00 -8.35 4.39
CA PRO A 113 13.98 -8.04 3.35
C PRO A 113 13.67 -8.76 2.03
N GLY A 114 13.39 -7.99 0.97
CA GLY A 114 13.02 -8.53 -0.35
C GLY A 114 11.67 -9.27 -0.40
N GLY A 115 10.87 -9.18 0.66
CA GLY A 115 9.58 -9.84 0.77
C GLY A 115 8.47 -9.12 0.00
N PRO A 116 7.28 -9.75 -0.10
CA PRO A 116 6.12 -9.14 -0.72
C PRO A 116 5.69 -7.86 0.00
N VAL A 117 5.20 -6.90 -0.78
CA VAL A 117 4.71 -5.60 -0.30
C VAL A 117 3.18 -5.60 -0.15
N THR A 118 2.71 -5.02 0.94
CA THR A 118 1.28 -4.73 1.19
C THR A 118 1.02 -3.24 1.09
N ALA A 119 0.07 -2.85 0.24
CA ALA A 119 -0.40 -1.48 0.13
C ALA A 119 -1.68 -1.25 0.98
N ALA A 120 -1.66 -0.28 1.88
CA ALA A 120 -2.81 0.05 2.73
C ALA A 120 -2.87 1.55 3.02
N PHE A 121 -4.02 2.03 3.53
CA PHE A 121 -4.04 3.36 4.13
C PHE A 121 -3.18 3.38 5.38
N ALA A 122 -2.55 4.52 5.66
CA ALA A 122 -1.89 4.75 6.94
C ALA A 122 -2.88 4.54 8.11
N PRO A 123 -2.42 3.97 9.23
CA PRO A 123 -3.22 3.78 10.44
C PRO A 123 -3.67 5.12 11.06
#